data_AF-A0A8B9RLJ7-F1
#
_entry.id   AF-A0A8B9RLJ7-F1
#
_cell.length_a   1.000
_cell.length_b   1.000
_cell.length_c   1.000
_cell.angle_alpha   90.00
_cell.angle_beta   90.00
_cell.angle_gamma   90.00
#
_symmetry.space_group_name_H-M   'P 1'
#
loop_
_entity.id
_entity.type
_entity.pdbx_description
1 polymer ?
#
loop_
_entity_poly.entity_id
_entity_poly.type
_entity_poly.pdbx_seq_one_letter_code
_entity_poly.pdbx_strand_id
1 'polypeptide(L)'
;MIGVNSVQGTGKVRSMRAGGSVKYGREESVRRQPQHRSKSLKMSNSTEFSQPKKDKALYNSIKNEKLEWAIDGDELKKSLSELADNKKDNAHTKSISRISSGSNPFLDIAHDPNAAVYKTGFLARKIHADMDGKKTPRGKRGWKTFYAVLKGMILYLQKDEYKPEKALSEEDLKNAISTHHALAIQAVDYEKKPNVLKLKTADWRVFLFQAQSPEEMDSWIRIINSVAAMFSAPSFPAAIGSQKKFSRPLLPATTTRMSQEEQLKSHEAKLKHISTELAEHRSYPPDKKVKAKEVDEYRLKEHYLEFEENRYETYVKLLKEGVKELLTGKDNDAALKKSQSSPSLNQESQPAAAKVKRNTSERKDYRPETPKVT
;
A
#
# COMPACT_ATOMS: atom_id res chain seq x y z
N MET A 1 -33.91 -63.22 1.91
CA MET A 1 -35.19 -63.01 2.64
C MET A 1 -35.57 -61.55 2.40
N ILE A 2 -36.68 -61.16 1.78
CA ILE A 2 -38.09 -61.64 1.87
C ILE A 2 -38.66 -61.34 3.27
N GLY A 3 -39.79 -60.66 3.47
CA GLY A 3 -40.78 -60.03 2.54
C GLY A 3 -41.18 -58.62 3.02
N VAL A 4 -41.79 -57.71 2.24
CA VAL A 4 -43.09 -57.67 1.52
C VAL A 4 -44.38 -57.76 2.38
N ASN A 5 -45.04 -56.61 2.55
CA ASN A 5 -46.50 -56.33 2.56
C ASN A 5 -46.62 -54.77 2.62
N SER A 6 -47.44 -54.01 1.86
CA SER A 6 -48.85 -54.14 1.40
C SER A 6 -49.86 -53.94 2.55
N VAL A 7 -50.99 -53.22 2.45
CA VAL A 7 -51.90 -52.94 1.30
C VAL A 7 -52.59 -51.54 1.40
N GLN A 8 -52.84 -50.87 0.26
CA GLN A 8 -53.83 -49.83 -0.14
C GLN A 8 -54.51 -48.83 0.86
N GLY A 9 -54.82 -47.61 0.36
CA GLY A 9 -55.74 -46.63 1.01
C GLY A 9 -56.16 -45.47 0.09
N THR A 10 -57.41 -45.47 -0.39
CA THR A 10 -57.95 -44.59 -1.46
C THR A 10 -58.19 -43.13 -1.06
N GLY A 11 -58.02 -42.18 -1.99
CA GLY A 11 -58.57 -40.81 -1.86
C GLY A 11 -58.30 -39.91 -3.06
N LYS A 12 -59.31 -39.63 -3.91
CA LYS A 12 -59.16 -38.80 -5.13
C LYS A 12 -60.41 -37.98 -5.41
N VAL A 13 -60.34 -36.65 -5.23
CA VAL A 13 -61.42 -35.71 -5.57
C VAL A 13 -60.88 -34.64 -6.52
N ARG A 14 -61.57 -34.42 -7.64
CA ARG A 14 -61.38 -33.26 -8.54
C ARG A 14 -62.37 -32.17 -8.14
N SER A 15 -62.00 -30.91 -8.36
CA SER A 15 -62.98 -29.86 -8.65
C SER A 15 -62.57 -29.14 -9.94
N MET A 16 -63.54 -28.95 -10.84
CA MET A 16 -63.40 -28.24 -12.11
C MET A 16 -64.77 -27.76 -12.61
N ARG A 17 -64.93 -26.44 -12.71
CA ARG A 17 -65.77 -25.64 -13.65
C ARG A 17 -65.53 -24.17 -13.26
N ALA A 18 -65.20 -23.23 -14.15
CA ALA A 18 -65.96 -22.72 -15.31
C ALA A 18 -67.27 -22.02 -14.88
N GLY A 19 -67.61 -20.84 -15.42
CA GLY A 19 -66.91 -20.00 -16.40
C GLY A 19 -67.80 -18.80 -16.81
N GLY A 20 -67.27 -17.85 -17.59
CA GLY A 20 -68.07 -16.70 -18.07
C GLY A 20 -67.30 -15.82 -19.04
N SER A 21 -67.93 -15.42 -20.15
CA SER A 21 -67.33 -14.58 -21.20
C SER A 21 -68.41 -13.83 -21.97
N VAL A 22 -68.27 -12.50 -22.13
CA VAL A 22 -69.02 -11.68 -23.08
C VAL A 22 -68.11 -10.57 -23.61
N LYS A 23 -68.20 -10.30 -24.91
CA LYS A 23 -67.74 -9.09 -25.64
C LYS A 23 -69.02 -8.45 -26.26
N TYR A 24 -69.13 -7.19 -26.67
CA TYR A 24 -68.25 -6.30 -27.44
C TYR A 24 -68.69 -4.81 -27.24
N GLY A 25 -67.87 -3.84 -27.69
CA GLY A 25 -68.23 -2.41 -27.83
C GLY A 25 -67.28 -1.71 -28.81
N ARG A 26 -67.74 -0.68 -29.55
CA ARG A 26 -67.11 -0.19 -30.80
C ARG A 26 -67.51 1.28 -31.10
N GLU A 27 -66.73 2.14 -31.78
CA GLU A 27 -65.36 2.04 -32.31
C GLU A 27 -64.38 2.86 -31.42
N GLU A 28 -63.75 4.02 -31.70
CA GLU A 28 -63.50 4.89 -32.88
C GLU A 28 -62.20 5.72 -32.60
N SER A 29 -61.61 6.43 -33.57
CA SER A 29 -60.22 6.93 -33.56
C SER A 29 -60.06 8.45 -33.59
N VAL A 30 -59.36 9.04 -32.60
CA VAL A 30 -58.82 10.42 -32.72
C VAL A 30 -57.34 10.51 -32.30
N ARG A 31 -56.55 11.15 -33.19
CA ARG A 31 -55.11 11.45 -33.07
C ARG A 31 -54.65 11.94 -31.67
N ARG A 32 -53.49 11.45 -31.23
CA ARG A 32 -52.50 12.25 -30.47
C ARG A 32 -51.09 12.01 -31.03
N GLN A 33 -50.28 13.07 -31.15
CA GLN A 33 -48.88 12.96 -31.58
C GLN A 33 -47.97 12.50 -30.43
N PRO A 34 -46.96 11.66 -30.68
CA PRO A 34 -45.80 11.54 -29.80
C PRO A 34 -44.86 12.72 -30.02
N GLN A 35 -44.58 13.50 -28.98
CA GLN A 35 -43.57 14.56 -29.05
C GLN A 35 -42.13 14.01 -29.05
N HIS A 36 -41.21 14.85 -29.51
CA HIS A 36 -39.80 14.57 -29.80
C HIS A 36 -39.07 13.70 -28.75
N ARG A 37 -38.81 12.43 -29.10
CA ARG A 37 -37.73 11.65 -28.49
C ARG A 37 -36.41 11.98 -29.20
N SER A 38 -35.43 12.48 -28.46
CA SER A 38 -34.14 12.93 -29.02
C SER A 38 -33.43 11.83 -29.82
N LYS A 39 -32.89 12.21 -30.99
CA LYS A 39 -32.22 11.31 -31.93
C LYS A 39 -30.88 10.82 -31.35
N SER A 40 -30.85 9.61 -30.81
CA SER A 40 -29.58 8.91 -30.56
C SER A 40 -29.01 8.41 -31.89
N LEU A 41 -27.78 8.83 -32.23
CA LEU A 41 -27.06 8.39 -33.43
C LEU A 41 -26.61 6.93 -33.28
N LYS A 42 -27.51 6.01 -33.62
CA LYS A 42 -27.24 4.57 -33.63
C LYS A 42 -26.38 4.21 -34.84
N MET A 43 -25.06 4.38 -34.73
CA MET A 43 -24.09 3.93 -35.74
C MET A 43 -24.13 2.40 -35.85
N SER A 44 -24.89 1.88 -36.81
CA SER A 44 -25.00 0.46 -37.12
C SER A 44 -23.81 -0.02 -37.95
N ASN A 45 -22.61 -0.02 -37.35
CA ASN A 45 -21.41 -0.55 -37.99
C ASN A 45 -21.32 -2.07 -37.79
N SER A 46 -22.32 -2.79 -38.32
CA SER A 46 -22.43 -4.25 -38.30
C SER A 46 -22.16 -4.84 -39.69
N THR A 47 -21.04 -4.45 -40.28
CA THR A 47 -20.49 -5.11 -41.46
C THR A 47 -19.63 -6.28 -40.96
N GLU A 48 -20.05 -7.52 -41.22
CA GLU A 48 -19.21 -8.69 -40.95
C GLU A 48 -17.89 -8.59 -41.73
N PHE A 49 -16.80 -9.10 -41.15
CA PHE A 49 -15.46 -9.13 -41.76
C PHE A 49 -15.41 -10.13 -42.92
N SER A 50 -16.02 -9.75 -44.05
CA SER A 50 -16.32 -10.66 -45.17
C SER A 50 -15.15 -10.84 -46.16
N GLN A 51 -13.89 -10.70 -45.72
CA GLN A 51 -12.70 -10.93 -46.56
C GLN A 51 -11.52 -11.56 -45.77
N PRO A 52 -11.52 -12.89 -45.52
CA PRO A 52 -10.50 -13.59 -44.72
C PRO A 52 -9.07 -13.58 -45.32
N LYS A 53 -8.86 -12.97 -46.49
CA LYS A 53 -7.52 -12.65 -47.02
C LYS A 53 -6.94 -11.37 -46.41
N LYS A 54 -7.77 -10.35 -46.14
CA LYS A 54 -7.33 -9.08 -45.52
C LYS A 54 -6.97 -9.27 -44.06
N ASP A 55 -7.75 -10.06 -43.32
CA ASP A 55 -7.51 -10.32 -41.90
C ASP A 55 -6.19 -11.07 -41.67
N LYS A 56 -5.85 -12.01 -42.57
CA LYS A 56 -4.57 -12.72 -42.57
C LYS A 56 -3.39 -11.83 -42.97
N ALA A 57 -3.58 -10.90 -43.90
CA ALA A 57 -2.56 -9.92 -44.26
C ALA A 57 -2.28 -8.97 -43.09
N LEU A 58 -3.33 -8.41 -42.47
CA LEU A 58 -3.25 -7.54 -41.30
C LEU A 58 -2.61 -8.24 -40.09
N TYR A 59 -3.00 -9.49 -39.83
CA TYR A 59 -2.39 -10.31 -38.77
C TYR A 59 -0.90 -10.55 -39.00
N ASN A 60 -0.48 -10.76 -40.25
CA ASN A 60 0.94 -10.92 -40.58
C ASN A 60 1.73 -9.60 -40.49
N SER A 61 1.19 -8.46 -40.91
CA SER A 61 1.83 -7.15 -40.67
C SER A 61 1.98 -6.89 -39.17
N ILE A 62 0.92 -6.97 -38.37
CA ILE A 62 0.98 -6.72 -36.92
C ILE A 62 1.94 -7.68 -36.19
N LYS A 63 2.15 -8.89 -36.72
CA LYS A 63 3.10 -9.87 -36.16
C LYS A 63 4.56 -9.58 -36.53
N ASN A 64 4.82 -9.09 -37.74
CA ASN A 64 6.17 -8.97 -38.30
C ASN A 64 6.72 -7.53 -38.22
N GLU A 65 5.84 -6.54 -38.27
CA GLU A 65 6.12 -5.10 -38.19
C GLU A 65 5.67 -4.62 -36.81
N LYS A 66 6.63 -4.29 -35.95
CA LYS A 66 6.34 -3.75 -34.62
C LYS A 66 5.71 -2.37 -34.77
N LEU A 67 4.42 -2.26 -34.45
CA LEU A 67 3.71 -0.96 -34.41
C LEU A 67 4.51 0.06 -33.59
N GLU A 68 4.92 1.13 -34.27
CA GLU A 68 5.51 2.29 -33.61
C GLU A 68 4.41 3.05 -32.85
N TRP A 69 4.77 3.59 -31.69
CA TRP A 69 3.84 4.43 -30.94
C TRP A 69 3.69 5.76 -31.67
N ALA A 70 2.48 6.31 -31.68
CA ALA A 70 2.20 7.65 -32.19
C ALA A 70 2.77 8.71 -31.25
N ILE A 71 4.10 8.81 -31.21
CA ILE A 71 4.85 9.95 -30.71
C ILE A 71 4.94 10.93 -31.87
N ASP A 72 4.63 12.21 -31.65
CA ASP A 72 4.79 13.20 -32.72
C ASP A 72 6.28 13.26 -33.11
N GLY A 73 6.56 13.10 -34.41
CA GLY A 73 7.91 12.95 -34.92
C GLY A 73 8.80 14.16 -34.64
N ASP A 74 8.18 15.34 -34.48
CA ASP A 74 8.90 16.57 -34.16
C ASP A 74 8.98 16.83 -32.64
N GLU A 75 8.07 16.28 -31.83
CA GLU A 75 8.19 16.26 -30.36
C GLU A 75 9.29 15.28 -29.91
N LEU A 76 9.40 14.12 -30.58
CA LEU A 76 10.49 13.16 -30.35
C LEU A 76 11.85 13.76 -30.74
N LYS A 77 11.95 14.41 -31.90
CA LYS A 77 13.19 15.10 -32.30
C LYS A 77 13.55 16.21 -31.33
N LYS A 78 12.59 17.05 -30.94
CA LYS A 78 12.82 18.17 -30.01
C LYS A 78 13.30 17.71 -28.63
N SER A 79 12.67 16.68 -28.07
CA SER A 79 13.10 16.10 -26.79
C SER A 79 14.46 15.39 -26.90
N LEU A 80 14.81 14.83 -28.07
CA LEU A 80 16.11 14.19 -28.29
C LEU A 80 17.24 15.20 -28.60
N SER A 81 16.95 16.35 -29.21
CA SER A 81 17.89 17.48 -29.32
C SER A 81 18.12 18.16 -27.96
N GLU A 82 17.06 18.40 -27.17
CA GLU A 82 17.22 18.87 -25.79
C GLU A 82 18.10 17.92 -24.96
N LEU A 83 18.04 16.60 -25.22
CA LEU A 83 18.90 15.61 -24.55
C LEU A 83 20.35 15.56 -25.09
N ALA A 84 20.59 16.04 -26.30
CA ALA A 84 21.91 16.08 -26.94
C ALA A 84 22.71 17.34 -26.57
N ASP A 85 22.07 18.52 -26.65
CA ASP A 85 22.74 19.81 -26.44
C ASP A 85 23.06 20.07 -24.96
N ASN A 86 22.29 19.48 -24.02
CA ASN A 86 22.61 19.48 -22.58
C ASN A 86 23.89 18.71 -22.21
N LYS A 87 24.61 18.11 -23.18
CA LYS A 87 25.79 17.25 -22.92
C LYS A 87 27.15 17.96 -23.04
N LYS A 88 27.19 19.29 -23.10
CA LYS A 88 28.47 20.06 -23.04
C LYS A 88 28.55 21.09 -21.92
N ASP A 89 27.51 21.88 -21.66
CA ASP A 89 27.64 23.08 -20.81
C ASP A 89 26.58 23.20 -19.68
N ASN A 90 26.53 22.24 -18.75
CA ASN A 90 26.22 22.57 -17.36
C ASN A 90 26.64 21.53 -16.31
N ALA A 91 27.38 21.96 -15.29
CA ALA A 91 27.83 21.11 -14.18
C ALA A 91 26.97 21.28 -12.91
N HIS A 92 25.65 21.49 -13.03
CA HIS A 92 24.79 21.71 -11.85
C HIS A 92 23.33 21.20 -11.87
N THR A 93 22.97 20.24 -12.74
CA THR A 93 21.66 19.57 -12.67
C THR A 93 21.79 18.16 -12.09
N LYS A 94 21.38 17.97 -10.82
CA LYS A 94 21.39 16.66 -10.15
C LYS A 94 20.42 15.71 -10.87
N SER A 95 20.92 14.70 -11.56
CA SER A 95 20.09 13.68 -12.20
C SER A 95 19.29 12.89 -11.16
N ILE A 96 17.96 12.85 -11.28
CA ILE A 96 17.09 12.03 -10.44
C ILE A 96 17.34 10.55 -10.77
N SER A 97 18.03 9.85 -9.86
CA SER A 97 18.20 8.41 -9.95
C SER A 97 16.87 7.71 -9.67
N ARG A 98 16.48 6.79 -10.55
CA ARG A 98 15.27 5.97 -10.40
C ARG A 98 15.63 4.65 -9.76
N ILE A 99 15.06 4.38 -8.59
CA ILE A 99 15.16 3.09 -7.90
C ILE A 99 14.03 2.21 -8.42
N SER A 100 14.36 1.28 -9.31
CA SER A 100 13.34 0.40 -9.88
C SER A 100 12.91 -0.69 -8.89
N SER A 101 11.61 -0.72 -8.58
CA SER A 101 11.00 -1.72 -7.68
C SER A 101 10.41 -2.92 -8.43
N GLY A 102 10.54 -2.99 -9.76
CA GLY A 102 10.00 -4.05 -10.62
C GLY A 102 9.85 -3.62 -12.08
N SER A 103 9.19 -4.43 -12.91
CA SER A 103 9.02 -4.20 -14.36
C SER A 103 8.11 -3.02 -14.76
N ASN A 104 7.64 -2.21 -13.81
CA ASN A 104 6.60 -1.22 -14.02
C ASN A 104 7.16 0.19 -13.81
N PRO A 105 7.41 1.00 -14.85
CA PRO A 105 8.05 2.31 -14.71
C PRO A 105 7.19 3.33 -13.93
N PHE A 106 5.88 3.11 -13.81
CA PHE A 106 4.99 3.89 -12.94
C PHE A 106 5.19 3.65 -11.43
N LEU A 107 6.01 2.65 -11.06
CA LEU A 107 6.42 2.33 -9.69
C LEU A 107 7.92 2.55 -9.46
N ASP A 108 8.63 3.17 -10.40
CA ASP A 108 10.01 3.63 -10.18
C ASP A 108 10.02 4.71 -9.10
N ILE A 109 10.83 4.49 -8.07
CA ILE A 109 11.00 5.43 -6.97
C ILE A 109 11.99 6.51 -7.40
N ALA A 110 11.54 7.78 -7.43
CA ALA A 110 12.43 8.92 -7.61
C ALA A 110 13.26 9.15 -6.33
N HIS A 111 14.58 9.01 -6.42
CA HIS A 111 15.48 9.33 -5.32
C HIS A 111 15.86 10.83 -5.35
N ASP A 112 15.34 11.60 -4.40
CA ASP A 112 15.78 12.97 -4.13
C ASP A 112 16.84 13.01 -3.01
N PRO A 113 18.11 13.40 -3.31
CA PRO A 113 19.15 13.58 -2.30
C PRO A 113 18.85 14.69 -1.29
N ASN A 114 18.01 15.67 -1.63
CA ASN A 114 17.71 16.86 -0.80
C ASN A 114 16.49 16.68 0.12
N ALA A 115 15.68 15.61 -0.06
CA ALA A 115 14.45 15.42 0.70
C ALA A 115 14.67 15.33 2.22
N ALA A 116 13.72 15.86 2.99
CA ALA A 116 13.77 15.85 4.46
C ALA A 116 13.73 14.42 5.04
N VAL A 117 14.41 14.21 6.18
CA VAL A 117 14.35 12.98 6.97
C VAL A 117 13.33 13.16 8.10
N TYR A 118 12.35 12.26 8.20
CA TYR A 118 11.24 12.37 9.15
C TYR A 118 11.37 11.46 10.37
N LYS A 119 12.04 10.31 10.23
CA LYS A 119 12.42 9.44 11.36
C LYS A 119 13.56 8.51 10.96
N THR A 120 14.43 8.19 11.92
CA THR A 120 15.45 7.15 11.81
C THR A 120 15.43 6.21 13.02
N GLY A 121 16.04 5.03 12.90
CA GLY A 121 16.15 4.06 14.00
C GLY A 121 16.21 2.61 13.54
N PHE A 122 16.53 1.69 14.44
CA PHE A 122 16.61 0.26 14.10
C PHE A 122 15.23 -0.40 14.02
N LEU A 123 14.97 -1.10 12.92
CA LEU A 123 13.79 -1.95 12.72
C LEU A 123 14.21 -3.32 12.19
N ALA A 124 13.66 -4.40 12.76
CA ALA A 124 13.76 -5.71 12.12
C ALA A 124 12.60 -5.88 11.13
N ARG A 125 12.88 -5.97 9.83
CA ARG A 125 11.86 -6.19 8.78
C ARG A 125 11.68 -7.68 8.49
N LYS A 126 10.44 -8.07 8.22
CA LYS A 126 10.04 -9.33 7.58
C LYS A 126 9.11 -9.03 6.41
N ILE A 127 9.41 -9.55 5.23
CA ILE A 127 8.47 -9.50 4.09
C ILE A 127 7.35 -10.51 4.38
N HIS A 128 6.09 -10.07 4.35
CA HIS A 128 4.92 -10.92 4.63
C HIS A 128 4.23 -11.35 3.34
N ALA A 129 3.89 -10.41 2.46
CA ALA A 129 3.23 -10.68 1.19
C ALA A 129 3.86 -9.89 0.04
N ASP A 130 3.86 -10.50 -1.14
CA ASP A 130 4.36 -9.92 -2.38
C ASP A 130 3.22 -9.15 -3.11
N MET A 131 3.50 -8.45 -4.22
CA MET A 131 2.57 -7.50 -4.86
C MET A 131 1.23 -8.11 -5.31
N ASP A 132 1.24 -9.40 -5.65
CA ASP A 132 0.06 -10.18 -6.01
C ASP A 132 -0.81 -10.56 -4.79
N GLY A 133 -0.41 -10.16 -3.58
CA GLY A 133 -1.05 -10.49 -2.31
C GLY A 133 -0.73 -11.89 -1.79
N LYS A 134 0.09 -12.68 -2.49
CA LYS A 134 0.47 -14.02 -2.02
C LYS A 134 1.48 -13.92 -0.88
N LYS A 135 1.43 -14.90 0.03
CA LYS A 135 2.36 -15.01 1.17
C LYS A 135 3.76 -15.32 0.64
N THR A 136 4.72 -14.41 0.87
CA THR A 136 6.11 -14.52 0.40
C THR A 136 6.73 -15.88 0.75
N PRO A 137 7.41 -16.59 -0.18
CA PRO A 137 7.93 -17.94 0.07
C PRO A 137 8.85 -18.04 1.29
N ARG A 138 8.75 -19.16 2.04
CA ARG A 138 9.40 -19.35 3.37
C ARG A 138 10.88 -18.95 3.41
N GLY A 139 11.67 -19.31 2.40
CA GLY A 139 13.10 -18.97 2.32
C GLY A 139 13.43 -17.48 2.16
N LYS A 140 12.49 -16.66 1.64
CA LYS A 140 12.63 -15.20 1.53
C LYS A 140 11.96 -14.45 2.70
N ARG A 141 11.31 -15.17 3.63
CA ARG A 141 10.40 -14.64 4.67
C ARG A 141 11.02 -14.47 6.06
N GLY A 142 12.35 -14.39 6.12
CA GLY A 142 13.11 -14.20 7.36
C GLY A 142 12.95 -12.79 7.95
N TRP A 143 13.22 -12.66 9.26
CA TRP A 143 13.49 -11.35 9.87
C TRP A 143 14.93 -10.95 9.54
N LYS A 144 15.14 -9.67 9.21
CA LYS A 144 16.47 -9.05 9.06
C LYS A 144 16.43 -7.67 9.72
N THR A 145 17.43 -7.37 10.54
CA THR A 145 17.60 -6.03 11.14
C THR A 145 18.14 -5.05 10.10
N PHE A 146 17.63 -3.82 10.11
CA PHE A 146 18.10 -2.70 9.31
C PHE A 146 18.13 -1.45 10.18
N TYR A 147 19.01 -0.51 9.88
CA TYR A 147 18.82 0.88 10.25
C TYR A 147 17.87 1.52 9.23
N ALA A 148 16.70 1.92 9.70
CA ALA A 148 15.65 2.51 8.88
C ALA A 148 15.79 4.04 8.83
N VAL A 149 15.58 4.61 7.65
CA VAL A 149 15.60 6.06 7.40
C VAL A 149 14.42 6.40 6.51
N LEU A 150 13.41 7.07 7.06
CA LEU A 150 12.30 7.62 6.27
C LEU A 150 12.70 9.00 5.76
N LYS A 151 13.00 9.09 4.46
CA LYS A 151 13.46 10.32 3.79
C LYS A 151 12.56 10.63 2.59
N GLY A 152 11.93 11.79 2.59
CA GLY A 152 10.79 12.08 1.73
C GLY A 152 9.69 11.03 1.93
N MET A 153 9.17 10.49 0.84
CA MET A 153 8.19 9.40 0.85
C MET A 153 8.81 7.99 0.76
N ILE A 154 10.11 7.82 1.04
CA ILE A 154 10.82 6.55 0.87
C ILE A 154 11.44 6.11 2.20
N LEU A 155 11.11 4.88 2.62
CA LEU A 155 11.72 4.20 3.75
C LEU A 155 12.93 3.40 3.24
N TYR A 156 14.12 3.97 3.40
CA TYR A 156 15.39 3.29 3.17
C TYR A 156 15.70 2.36 4.33
N LEU A 157 16.27 1.19 4.04
CA LEU A 157 16.55 0.14 5.02
C LEU A 157 17.98 -0.33 4.83
N GLN A 158 18.89 0.32 5.57
CA GLN A 158 20.31 0.08 5.48
C GLN A 158 20.73 -1.12 6.34
N LYS A 159 21.56 -1.98 5.79
CA LYS A 159 21.96 -3.26 6.41
C LYS A 159 23.25 -3.18 7.23
N ASP A 160 24.14 -2.29 6.84
CA ASP A 160 25.43 -2.05 7.50
C ASP A 160 25.30 -0.99 8.61
N GLU A 161 26.42 -0.70 9.28
CA GLU A 161 26.59 0.48 10.14
C GLU A 161 26.20 1.78 9.41
N TYR A 162 25.16 2.45 9.90
CA TYR A 162 24.65 3.70 9.33
C TYR A 162 25.71 4.81 9.40
N LYS A 163 26.01 5.41 8.24
CA LYS A 163 26.90 6.56 8.12
C LYS A 163 26.21 7.59 7.22
N PRO A 164 25.86 8.79 7.72
CA PRO A 164 25.04 9.75 6.97
C PRO A 164 25.72 10.25 5.67
N GLU A 165 27.05 10.18 5.60
CA GLU A 165 27.85 10.55 4.43
C GLU A 165 28.07 9.38 3.44
N LYS A 166 27.75 8.13 3.83
CA LYS A 166 27.88 6.97 2.94
C LYS A 166 26.71 6.96 1.95
N ALA A 167 27.04 6.99 0.66
CA ALA A 167 26.04 6.79 -0.39
C ALA A 167 25.34 5.42 -0.25
N LEU A 168 24.03 5.37 -0.53
CA LEU A 168 23.24 4.15 -0.50
C LEU A 168 23.81 3.11 -1.46
N SER A 169 24.05 1.88 -0.98
CA SER A 169 24.49 0.78 -1.85
C SER A 169 23.33 0.25 -2.70
N GLU A 170 23.64 -0.51 -3.75
CA GLU A 170 22.60 -1.21 -4.52
C GLU A 170 21.73 -2.14 -3.65
N GLU A 171 22.27 -2.75 -2.58
CA GLU A 171 21.45 -3.58 -1.68
C GLU A 171 20.48 -2.70 -0.87
N ASP A 172 20.89 -1.52 -0.43
CA ASP A 172 20.02 -0.57 0.30
C ASP A 172 18.92 -0.02 -0.60
N LEU A 173 19.25 0.31 -1.87
CA LEU A 173 18.29 0.75 -2.88
C LEU A 173 17.28 -0.37 -3.22
N LYS A 174 17.74 -1.62 -3.39
CA LYS A 174 16.86 -2.80 -3.57
C LYS A 174 16.03 -3.14 -2.33
N ASN A 175 16.42 -2.64 -1.15
CA ASN A 175 15.67 -2.78 0.09
C ASN A 175 14.69 -1.63 0.36
N ALA A 176 14.78 -0.51 -0.36
CA ALA A 176 13.94 0.67 -0.15
C ALA A 176 12.45 0.42 -0.43
N ILE A 177 11.58 1.07 0.35
CA ILE A 177 10.12 0.89 0.28
C ILE A 177 9.45 2.26 0.11
N SER A 178 8.60 2.37 -0.91
CA SER A 178 7.74 3.54 -1.12
C SER A 178 6.64 3.60 -0.06
N THR A 179 6.51 4.73 0.64
CA THR A 179 5.40 5.00 1.58
C THR A 179 4.24 5.75 0.94
N HIS A 180 4.32 6.09 -0.36
CA HIS A 180 3.19 6.59 -1.14
C HIS A 180 1.99 5.64 -0.99
N HIS A 181 0.83 6.19 -0.61
CA HIS A 181 -0.43 5.48 -0.32
C HIS A 181 -0.33 4.28 0.64
N ALA A 182 0.74 4.21 1.45
CA ALA A 182 0.93 3.13 2.40
C ALA A 182 0.13 3.37 3.69
N LEU A 183 -0.22 2.27 4.37
CA LEU A 183 -0.83 2.27 5.69
C LEU A 183 0.00 1.40 6.64
N ALA A 184 0.45 2.00 7.75
CA ALA A 184 1.02 1.32 8.90
C ALA A 184 -0.04 1.17 10.00
N ILE A 185 -0.16 -0.01 10.59
CA ILE A 185 -0.99 -0.28 11.78
C ILE A 185 -0.25 -1.23 12.73
N GLN A 186 -0.68 -1.34 13.98
CA GLN A 186 -0.21 -2.41 14.88
C GLN A 186 -0.57 -3.79 14.29
N ALA A 187 0.37 -4.75 14.34
CA ALA A 187 0.15 -6.12 13.89
C ALA A 187 -0.49 -6.96 15.01
N VAL A 188 -1.73 -6.61 15.39
CA VAL A 188 -2.52 -7.33 16.42
C VAL A 188 -2.70 -8.83 16.12
N ASP A 189 -2.59 -9.22 14.84
CA ASP A 189 -2.58 -10.59 14.33
C ASP A 189 -1.21 -11.28 14.39
N TYR A 190 -0.21 -10.71 15.09
CA TYR A 190 1.16 -11.23 15.14
C TYR A 190 1.75 -11.31 16.55
N GLU A 191 1.34 -12.32 17.31
CA GLU A 191 1.78 -12.57 18.70
C GLU A 191 3.27 -12.99 18.83
N LYS A 192 3.93 -13.40 17.74
CA LYS A 192 5.23 -14.10 17.81
C LYS A 192 6.44 -13.22 18.13
N LYS A 193 6.26 -11.89 18.20
CA LYS A 193 7.21 -10.88 18.64
C LYS A 193 6.41 -9.67 19.15
N PRO A 194 6.81 -9.01 20.25
CA PRO A 194 6.21 -7.75 20.68
C PRO A 194 6.59 -6.60 19.73
N ASN A 195 5.89 -5.48 19.84
CA ASN A 195 6.22 -4.21 19.18
C ASN A 195 6.30 -4.33 17.64
N VAL A 196 5.40 -5.12 17.03
CA VAL A 196 5.35 -5.32 15.58
C VAL A 196 4.27 -4.45 14.94
N LEU A 197 4.67 -3.61 13.98
CA LEU A 197 3.78 -2.90 13.07
C LEU A 197 3.71 -3.61 11.71
N LYS A 198 2.57 -3.48 11.05
CA LYS A 198 2.24 -4.01 9.72
C LYS A 198 2.11 -2.85 8.74
N LEU A 199 3.03 -2.78 7.77
CA LEU A 199 3.02 -1.80 6.69
C LEU A 199 2.49 -2.47 5.41
N LYS A 200 1.42 -1.92 4.82
CA LYS A 200 0.89 -2.33 3.51
C LYS A 200 1.01 -1.17 2.53
N THR A 201 1.66 -1.40 1.39
CA THR A 201 2.02 -0.37 0.39
C THR A 201 0.99 -0.26 -0.74
N ALA A 202 1.10 0.81 -1.56
CA ALA A 202 0.26 1.04 -2.74
C ALA A 202 0.14 -0.18 -3.68
N ASP A 203 1.23 -0.92 -3.85
CA ASP A 203 1.33 -2.10 -4.70
C ASP A 203 0.98 -3.41 -3.96
N TRP A 204 0.34 -3.31 -2.78
CA TRP A 204 -0.19 -4.42 -1.99
C TRP A 204 0.83 -5.39 -1.41
N ARG A 205 2.13 -5.09 -1.48
CA ARG A 205 3.13 -5.75 -0.62
C ARG A 205 2.78 -5.49 0.85
N VAL A 206 3.06 -6.47 1.70
CA VAL A 206 2.89 -6.36 3.15
C VAL A 206 4.21 -6.69 3.82
N PHE A 207 4.65 -5.80 4.71
CA PHE A 207 5.84 -5.95 5.54
C PHE A 207 5.43 -5.93 7.02
N LEU A 208 6.12 -6.71 7.85
CA LEU A 208 6.09 -6.56 9.30
C LEU A 208 7.42 -5.94 9.74
N PHE A 209 7.37 -4.96 10.63
CA PHE A 209 8.56 -4.38 11.26
C PHE A 209 8.45 -4.52 12.78
N GLN A 210 9.48 -5.08 13.41
CA GLN A 210 9.62 -5.05 14.86
C GLN A 210 10.40 -3.79 15.26
N ALA A 211 9.78 -2.96 16.10
CA ALA A 211 10.41 -1.84 16.78
C ALA A 211 11.01 -2.27 18.13
N GLN A 212 11.80 -1.38 18.74
CA GLN A 212 12.49 -1.65 20.00
C GLN A 212 11.51 -1.62 21.19
N SER A 213 10.64 -0.61 21.26
CA SER A 213 9.62 -0.41 22.30
C SER A 213 8.23 -0.19 21.66
N PRO A 214 7.11 -0.23 22.42
CA PRO A 214 5.80 0.11 21.87
C PRO A 214 5.70 1.60 21.50
N GLU A 215 6.36 2.51 22.23
CA GLU A 215 6.40 3.93 21.91
C GLU A 215 7.12 4.18 20.58
N GLU A 216 8.22 3.46 20.32
CA GLU A 216 8.88 3.47 19.01
C GLU A 216 7.96 2.91 17.91
N MET A 217 7.24 1.81 18.16
CA MET A 217 6.29 1.23 17.20
C MET A 217 5.22 2.24 16.80
N ASP A 218 4.61 2.92 17.79
CA ASP A 218 3.57 3.92 17.56
C ASP A 218 4.13 5.20 16.92
N SER A 219 5.35 5.61 17.28
CA SER A 219 6.08 6.69 16.61
C SER A 219 6.33 6.39 15.12
N TRP A 220 6.77 5.18 14.78
CA TRP A 220 6.92 4.74 13.40
C TRP A 220 5.58 4.68 12.64
N ILE A 221 4.52 4.13 13.26
CA ILE A 221 3.17 4.11 12.67
C ILE A 221 2.70 5.55 12.39
N ARG A 222 2.80 6.44 13.38
CA ARG A 222 2.33 7.83 13.27
C ARG A 222 3.10 8.58 12.19
N ILE A 223 4.43 8.57 12.21
CA ILE A 223 5.25 9.31 11.22
C ILE A 223 5.04 8.77 9.79
N ILE A 224 5.01 7.44 9.59
CA ILE A 224 4.78 6.86 8.25
C ILE A 224 3.41 7.28 7.70
N ASN A 225 2.35 7.16 8.51
CA ASN A 225 1.00 7.53 8.08
C ASN A 225 0.86 9.05 7.87
N SER A 226 1.49 9.87 8.71
CA SER A 226 1.55 11.33 8.55
C SER A 226 2.18 11.74 7.21
N VAL A 227 3.34 11.17 6.88
CA VAL A 227 4.03 11.40 5.60
C VAL A 227 3.17 10.92 4.43
N ALA A 228 2.57 9.72 4.55
CA ALA A 228 1.73 9.16 3.50
C ALA A 228 0.44 9.98 3.27
N ALA A 229 -0.21 10.46 4.33
CA ALA A 229 -1.41 11.29 4.25
C ALA A 229 -1.12 12.67 3.63
N MET A 230 -0.07 13.35 4.10
CA MET A 230 0.24 14.72 3.67
C MET A 230 0.80 14.79 2.25
N PHE A 231 1.57 13.78 1.81
CA PHE A 231 2.31 13.87 0.56
C PHE A 231 1.84 12.96 -0.59
N SER A 232 1.01 11.92 -0.39
CA SER A 232 0.58 11.08 -1.53
C SER A 232 -0.27 11.86 -2.53
N ALA A 233 0.10 11.88 -3.82
CA ALA A 233 -0.72 12.46 -4.89
C ALA A 233 -2.09 11.77 -5.04
N PRO A 234 -3.11 12.43 -5.64
CA PRO A 234 -4.40 11.78 -5.90
C PRO A 234 -4.28 10.60 -6.88
N SER A 235 -5.13 9.59 -6.71
CA SER A 235 -5.26 8.45 -7.64
C SER A 235 -5.55 8.92 -9.07
N PHE A 236 -4.97 8.27 -10.08
CA PHE A 236 -5.35 8.53 -11.47
C PHE A 236 -6.86 8.34 -11.72
N PRO A 237 -7.48 9.07 -12.67
CA PRO A 237 -8.83 8.79 -13.13
C PRO A 237 -8.97 7.33 -13.60
N ALA A 238 -10.10 6.70 -13.32
CA ALA A 238 -10.35 5.32 -13.74
C ALA A 238 -10.36 5.21 -15.27
N ALA A 239 -9.64 4.23 -15.82
CA ALA A 239 -9.51 4.04 -17.26
C ALA A 239 -10.88 3.75 -17.91
N ILE A 240 -11.30 4.64 -18.81
CA ILE A 240 -12.58 4.57 -19.52
C ILE A 240 -12.49 3.45 -20.58
N GLY A 241 -12.88 2.22 -20.23
CA GLY A 241 -12.93 1.12 -21.20
C GLY A 241 -13.22 -0.29 -20.68
N SER A 242 -12.96 -0.63 -19.41
CA SER A 242 -13.03 -2.02 -18.93
C SER A 242 -13.72 -2.21 -17.56
N GLN A 243 -14.94 -1.69 -17.40
CA GLN A 243 -15.77 -1.87 -16.19
C GLN A 243 -16.50 -3.22 -16.11
N LYS A 244 -15.89 -4.31 -16.62
CA LYS A 244 -16.49 -5.67 -16.59
C LYS A 244 -16.04 -6.56 -15.43
N LYS A 245 -15.01 -6.15 -14.69
CA LYS A 245 -14.42 -6.87 -13.54
C LYS A 245 -13.76 -5.90 -12.58
N PHE A 246 -13.64 -6.30 -11.31
CA PHE A 246 -12.87 -5.54 -10.35
C PHE A 246 -11.36 -5.60 -10.65
N SER A 247 -10.71 -4.43 -10.66
CA SER A 247 -9.26 -4.28 -10.72
C SER A 247 -8.82 -3.15 -9.79
N ARG A 248 -7.79 -3.38 -8.98
CA ARG A 248 -7.20 -2.35 -8.10
C ARG A 248 -6.77 -1.13 -8.94
N PRO A 249 -7.16 0.11 -8.60
CA PRO A 249 -6.67 1.31 -9.25
C PRO A 249 -5.14 1.43 -9.17
N LEU A 250 -4.53 2.03 -10.19
CA LEU A 250 -3.11 2.40 -10.15
C LEU A 250 -2.95 3.69 -9.34
N LEU A 251 -2.08 3.65 -8.35
CA LEU A 251 -1.78 4.76 -7.45
C LEU A 251 -0.37 5.29 -7.76
N PRO A 252 -0.18 6.61 -7.95
CA PRO A 252 1.11 7.17 -8.36
C PRO A 252 2.15 7.15 -7.23
N ALA A 253 3.40 6.84 -7.57
CA ALA A 253 4.56 7.02 -6.70
C ALA A 253 5.11 8.46 -6.77
N THR A 254 4.23 9.46 -6.67
CA THR A 254 4.59 10.89 -6.76
C THR A 254 4.00 11.70 -5.60
N THR A 255 4.68 12.80 -5.26
CA THR A 255 4.19 13.76 -4.26
C THR A 255 3.04 14.61 -4.79
N THR A 256 2.09 14.93 -3.91
CA THR A 256 1.00 15.88 -4.18
C THR A 256 1.53 17.30 -4.35
N ARG A 257 0.78 18.13 -5.08
CA ARG A 257 1.00 19.58 -5.20
C ARG A 257 -0.08 20.40 -4.49
N MET A 258 -1.01 19.72 -3.82
CA MET A 258 -2.17 20.30 -3.14
C MET A 258 -1.76 20.86 -1.77
N SER A 259 -2.48 21.87 -1.28
CA SER A 259 -2.35 22.36 0.10
C SER A 259 -2.82 21.31 1.11
N GLN A 260 -2.48 21.45 2.39
CA GLN A 260 -2.95 20.54 3.45
C GLN A 260 -4.48 20.50 3.54
N GLU A 261 -5.16 21.63 3.32
CA GLU A 261 -6.62 21.75 3.36
C GLU A 261 -7.28 21.10 2.14
N GLU A 262 -6.70 21.30 0.95
CA GLU A 262 -7.14 20.66 -0.29
C GLU A 262 -6.93 19.13 -0.23
N GLN A 263 -5.78 18.70 0.29
CA GLN A 263 -5.43 17.29 0.50
C GLN A 263 -6.38 16.64 1.51
N LEU A 264 -6.71 17.32 2.62
CA LEU A 264 -7.72 16.86 3.58
C LEU A 264 -9.09 16.70 2.92
N LYS A 265 -9.58 17.73 2.22
CA LYS A 265 -10.86 17.72 1.50
C LYS A 265 -10.93 16.62 0.44
N SER A 266 -9.81 16.34 -0.23
CA SER A 266 -9.65 15.24 -1.19
C SER A 266 -9.78 13.87 -0.51
N HIS A 267 -9.11 13.67 0.64
CA HIS A 267 -9.21 12.43 1.42
C HIS A 267 -10.59 12.23 2.04
N GLU A 268 -11.28 13.29 2.48
CA GLU A 268 -12.66 13.21 2.96
C GLU A 268 -13.64 12.82 1.85
N ALA A 269 -13.50 13.41 0.66
CA ALA A 269 -14.31 13.05 -0.51
C ALA A 269 -14.06 11.58 -0.94
N LYS A 270 -12.80 11.12 -0.87
CA LYS A 270 -12.43 9.72 -1.12
C LYS A 270 -13.01 8.77 -0.07
N LEU A 271 -12.88 9.09 1.22
CA LEU A 271 -13.44 8.30 2.32
C LEU A 271 -14.95 8.11 2.15
N LYS A 272 -15.68 9.20 1.91
CA LYS A 272 -17.13 9.16 1.67
C LYS A 272 -17.48 8.28 0.46
N HIS A 273 -16.76 8.43 -0.66
CA HIS A 273 -17.00 7.64 -1.86
C HIS A 273 -16.77 6.14 -1.65
N ILE A 274 -15.67 5.77 -0.98
CA ILE A 274 -15.31 4.37 -0.72
C ILE A 274 -16.27 3.73 0.29
N SER A 275 -16.70 4.46 1.32
CA SER A 275 -17.69 3.98 2.28
C SER A 275 -19.05 3.73 1.62
N THR A 276 -19.49 4.62 0.72
CA THR A 276 -20.66 4.35 -0.14
C THR A 276 -20.46 3.11 -1.01
N GLU A 277 -19.31 2.96 -1.70
CA GLU A 277 -19.06 1.81 -2.56
C GLU A 277 -19.00 0.49 -1.77
N LEU A 278 -18.50 0.51 -0.53
CA LEU A 278 -18.47 -0.65 0.37
C LEU A 278 -19.87 -1.03 0.88
N ALA A 279 -20.69 -0.04 1.22
CA ALA A 279 -22.09 -0.27 1.60
C ALA A 279 -22.92 -0.82 0.43
N GLU A 280 -22.75 -0.26 -0.77
CA GLU A 280 -23.35 -0.79 -2.00
C GLU A 280 -22.88 -2.22 -2.27
N HIS A 281 -21.57 -2.47 -2.21
CA HIS A 281 -21.00 -3.80 -2.43
C HIS A 281 -21.56 -4.84 -1.46
N ARG A 282 -21.64 -4.52 -0.16
CA ARG A 282 -22.23 -5.38 0.88
C ARG A 282 -23.74 -5.59 0.75
N SER A 283 -24.45 -4.71 0.02
CA SER A 283 -25.87 -4.90 -0.26
C SER A 283 -26.19 -5.95 -1.34
N TYR A 284 -25.18 -6.37 -2.13
CA TYR A 284 -25.32 -7.39 -3.19
C TYR A 284 -24.37 -8.58 -2.98
N PRO A 285 -24.49 -9.35 -1.88
CA PRO A 285 -23.66 -10.53 -1.63
C PRO A 285 -23.91 -11.63 -2.69
N PRO A 286 -22.87 -12.40 -3.08
CA PRO A 286 -22.99 -13.37 -4.15
C PRO A 286 -23.83 -14.58 -3.72
N ASP A 287 -24.73 -14.99 -4.61
CA ASP A 287 -25.71 -16.04 -4.35
C ASP A 287 -25.04 -17.43 -4.13
N LYS A 288 -25.63 -18.30 -3.31
CA LYS A 288 -25.00 -19.58 -2.87
C LYS A 288 -24.76 -20.59 -4.01
N LYS A 289 -25.25 -20.30 -5.21
CA LYS A 289 -25.11 -21.11 -6.44
C LYS A 289 -24.12 -20.51 -7.46
N VAL A 290 -23.50 -19.38 -7.13
CA VAL A 290 -22.57 -18.64 -7.99
C VAL A 290 -21.22 -19.39 -8.11
N LYS A 291 -20.52 -19.16 -9.22
CA LYS A 291 -19.21 -19.78 -9.50
C LYS A 291 -18.18 -19.25 -8.51
N ALA A 292 -17.35 -20.13 -7.93
CA ALA A 292 -16.35 -19.76 -6.91
C ALA A 292 -15.49 -18.53 -7.27
N LYS A 293 -15.08 -18.41 -8.55
CA LYS A 293 -14.31 -17.27 -9.07
C LYS A 293 -14.98 -15.90 -8.85
N GLU A 294 -16.30 -15.83 -8.89
CA GLU A 294 -17.10 -14.61 -8.72
C GLU A 294 -17.31 -14.29 -7.23
N VAL A 295 -17.38 -15.32 -6.39
CA VAL A 295 -17.29 -15.18 -4.91
C VAL A 295 -15.90 -14.67 -4.49
N ASP A 296 -14.83 -15.15 -5.14
CA ASP A 296 -13.47 -14.69 -4.90
C ASP A 296 -13.23 -13.26 -5.43
N GLU A 297 -13.84 -12.89 -6.56
CA GLU A 297 -13.80 -11.51 -7.07
C GLU A 297 -14.57 -10.54 -6.16
N TYR A 298 -15.72 -10.95 -5.61
CA TYR A 298 -16.44 -10.20 -4.58
C TYR A 298 -15.56 -9.97 -3.35
N ARG A 299 -15.00 -11.03 -2.75
CA ARG A 299 -14.11 -10.93 -1.57
C ARG A 299 -12.87 -10.06 -1.82
N LEU A 300 -12.33 -10.09 -3.04
CA LEU A 300 -11.18 -9.27 -3.43
C LEU A 300 -11.54 -7.78 -3.52
N LYS A 301 -12.76 -7.45 -3.96
CA LYS A 301 -13.28 -6.07 -3.93
C LYS A 301 -13.59 -5.62 -2.51
N GLU A 302 -14.26 -6.44 -1.70
CA GLU A 302 -14.56 -6.13 -0.29
C GLU A 302 -13.29 -5.78 0.51
N HIS A 303 -12.30 -6.69 0.52
CA HIS A 303 -11.03 -6.47 1.21
C HIS A 303 -10.17 -5.32 0.61
N TYR A 304 -10.44 -4.90 -0.64
CA TYR A 304 -9.87 -3.65 -1.18
C TYR A 304 -10.54 -2.42 -0.56
N LEU A 305 -11.88 -2.38 -0.57
CA LEU A 305 -12.64 -1.23 -0.09
C LEU A 305 -12.47 -1.04 1.42
N GLU A 306 -12.51 -2.10 2.23
CA GLU A 306 -12.22 -2.06 3.67
C GLU A 306 -10.84 -1.44 3.95
N PHE A 307 -9.81 -1.88 3.22
CA PHE A 307 -8.45 -1.37 3.40
C PHE A 307 -8.30 0.10 3.02
N GLU A 308 -8.95 0.53 1.93
CA GLU A 308 -8.90 1.91 1.48
C GLU A 308 -9.73 2.82 2.41
N GLU A 309 -10.85 2.34 2.95
CA GLU A 309 -11.67 3.02 3.97
C GLU A 309 -10.80 3.30 5.21
N ASN A 310 -10.20 2.28 5.83
CA ASN A 310 -9.34 2.48 7.00
C ASN A 310 -8.09 3.36 6.69
N ARG A 311 -7.55 3.31 5.46
CA ARG A 311 -6.44 4.21 5.08
C ARG A 311 -6.90 5.66 5.02
N TYR A 312 -8.00 5.95 4.33
CA TYR A 312 -8.50 7.33 4.21
C TYR A 312 -9.06 7.86 5.53
N GLU A 313 -9.68 7.01 6.36
CA GLU A 313 -10.05 7.31 7.75
C GLU A 313 -8.82 7.76 8.55
N THR A 314 -7.75 6.95 8.53
CA THR A 314 -6.47 7.27 9.19
C THR A 314 -5.87 8.58 8.67
N TYR A 315 -5.89 8.81 7.35
CA TYR A 315 -5.36 10.02 6.73
C TYR A 315 -6.17 11.28 7.10
N VAL A 316 -7.50 11.20 7.06
CA VAL A 316 -8.41 12.31 7.44
C VAL A 316 -8.25 12.66 8.91
N LYS A 317 -8.17 11.65 9.80
CA LYS A 317 -7.90 11.85 11.23
C LYS A 317 -6.57 12.59 11.43
N LEU A 318 -5.49 12.07 10.87
CA LEU A 318 -4.15 12.67 11.03
C LEU A 318 -4.07 14.10 10.46
N LEU A 319 -4.61 14.37 9.26
CA LEU A 319 -4.59 15.72 8.70
C LEU A 319 -5.40 16.74 9.54
N LYS A 320 -6.45 16.29 10.25
CA LYS A 320 -7.19 17.09 11.25
C LYS A 320 -6.43 17.27 12.57
N GLU A 321 -5.56 16.34 12.96
CA GLU A 321 -4.65 16.46 14.11
C GLU A 321 -3.45 17.40 13.86
N GLY A 322 -3.33 18.04 12.69
CA GLY A 322 -2.28 19.04 12.44
C GLY A 322 -0.90 18.46 12.05
N VAL A 323 -0.87 17.31 11.36
CA VAL A 323 0.33 16.58 10.86
C VAL A 323 1.54 17.44 10.47
N LYS A 324 1.33 18.57 9.79
CA LYS A 324 2.41 19.45 9.36
C LYS A 324 3.28 19.90 10.54
N GLU A 325 2.69 20.30 11.66
CA GLU A 325 3.43 20.74 12.84
C GLU A 325 4.28 19.59 13.38
N LEU A 326 3.68 18.40 13.51
CA LEU A 326 4.35 17.16 13.93
C LEU A 326 5.53 16.76 13.03
N LEU A 327 5.45 16.98 11.71
CA LEU A 327 6.55 16.69 10.77
C LEU A 327 7.59 17.83 10.66
N THR A 328 7.31 19.01 11.21
CA THR A 328 8.26 20.13 11.35
C THR A 328 8.82 20.28 12.77
N GLY A 329 8.24 19.60 13.75
CA GLY A 329 8.64 19.60 15.15
C GLY A 329 10.01 18.96 15.28
N LYS A 330 11.03 19.80 15.50
CA LYS A 330 12.37 19.32 15.90
C LYS A 330 12.25 18.55 17.22
N ASP A 331 12.88 17.39 17.30
CA ASP A 331 13.09 16.68 18.56
C ASP A 331 13.87 17.56 19.55
N ASN A 332 13.14 18.25 20.43
CA ASN A 332 13.70 19.25 21.35
C ASN A 332 13.59 18.79 22.82
N ASP A 333 13.30 17.51 23.06
CA ASP A 333 13.10 16.91 24.40
C ASP A 333 13.89 15.60 24.61
N ALA A 334 15.02 15.46 23.90
CA ALA A 334 16.06 14.46 24.20
C ALA A 334 17.33 15.12 24.82
N ALA A 335 17.30 16.43 25.05
CA ALA A 335 18.44 17.23 25.47
C ALA A 335 18.56 17.34 27.00
N LEU A 336 19.22 16.33 27.61
CA LEU A 336 19.98 16.50 28.86
C LEU A 336 19.20 17.12 30.05
N LYS A 337 18.25 16.36 30.62
CA LYS A 337 17.97 16.43 32.07
C LYS A 337 19.23 15.97 32.84
N LYS A 338 20.20 16.88 32.98
CA LYS A 338 21.45 16.64 33.72
C LYS A 338 21.12 16.15 35.13
N SER A 339 21.87 15.15 35.58
CA SER A 339 21.84 14.65 36.96
C SER A 339 21.96 15.81 37.96
N GLN A 340 21.00 15.97 38.87
CA GLN A 340 21.17 16.85 40.01
C GLN A 340 22.18 16.25 40.98
N SER A 341 23.44 16.66 40.83
CA SER A 341 24.46 16.48 41.85
C SER A 341 24.22 17.45 43.01
N SER A 342 24.11 16.90 44.20
CA SER A 342 24.25 17.58 45.49
C SER A 342 25.03 16.60 46.38
N PRO A 343 25.97 17.06 47.22
CA PRO A 343 25.72 18.16 48.16
C PRO A 343 26.71 19.33 48.10
N SER A 344 26.28 20.48 48.62
CA SER A 344 27.19 21.48 49.20
C SER A 344 27.64 20.99 50.59
N LEU A 345 28.94 21.05 50.87
CA LEU A 345 29.48 20.85 52.22
C LEU A 345 30.53 21.93 52.49
N ASN A 346 30.41 22.63 53.62
CA ASN A 346 31.24 23.80 53.92
C ASN A 346 32.69 23.42 54.22
N GLN A 347 33.60 24.35 53.93
CA GLN A 347 35.03 24.24 54.19
C GLN A 347 35.45 25.17 55.32
N GLU A 348 35.59 24.66 56.56
CA GLU A 348 36.39 25.36 57.58
C GLU A 348 36.91 24.42 58.70
N SER A 349 38.01 24.87 59.33
CA SER A 349 38.70 24.29 60.51
C SER A 349 39.46 22.95 60.34
N GLN A 350 40.49 22.78 61.19
CA GLN A 350 41.49 21.70 61.15
C GLN A 350 41.57 20.97 62.53
N PRO A 351 42.62 20.17 62.85
CA PRO A 351 42.92 18.85 62.28
C PRO A 351 42.95 17.76 63.37
N ALA A 352 42.75 16.48 62.98
CA ALA A 352 42.97 15.33 63.87
C ALA A 352 43.54 14.12 63.10
N ALA A 353 44.41 13.34 63.75
CA ALA A 353 45.20 12.28 63.11
C ALA A 353 44.54 10.90 63.14
N ALA A 354 44.44 10.22 61.99
CA ALA A 354 43.96 8.84 61.88
C ALA A 354 44.77 7.99 60.88
N LYS A 355 45.76 7.27 61.43
CA LYS A 355 46.62 6.20 60.87
C LYS A 355 46.16 5.55 59.55
N VAL A 356 47.04 5.59 58.54
CA VAL A 356 46.96 4.77 57.32
C VAL A 356 47.01 3.27 57.66
N LYS A 357 46.05 2.48 57.16
CA LYS A 357 46.16 1.02 57.04
C LYS A 357 46.32 0.63 55.56
N ARG A 358 47.39 -0.10 55.24
CA ARG A 358 47.54 -0.80 53.96
C ARG A 358 47.00 -2.22 54.14
N ASN A 359 46.11 -2.68 53.26
CA ASN A 359 45.68 -4.08 53.24
C ASN A 359 46.45 -4.84 52.16
N THR A 360 47.31 -5.76 52.59
CA THR A 360 47.99 -6.76 51.75
C THR A 360 47.38 -8.13 52.02
N SER A 361 46.84 -8.78 50.99
CA SER A 361 46.53 -10.23 50.93
C SER A 361 45.80 -10.55 49.61
N GLU A 362 45.90 -11.74 49.03
CA GLU A 362 47.05 -12.66 49.03
C GLU A 362 46.99 -13.50 47.73
N ARG A 363 48.12 -13.98 47.22
CA ARG A 363 48.18 -14.70 45.94
C ARG A 363 47.97 -16.21 46.15
N LYS A 364 46.96 -16.80 45.52
CA LYS A 364 46.83 -18.24 45.31
C LYS A 364 46.31 -18.57 43.92
N ASP A 365 47.25 -18.91 43.03
CA ASP A 365 46.94 -19.50 41.72
C ASP A 365 46.52 -20.96 41.94
N TYR A 366 45.36 -21.38 41.42
CA TYR A 366 44.87 -22.76 41.56
C TYR A 366 44.90 -23.47 40.20
N ARG A 367 45.82 -24.44 40.05
CA ARG A 367 45.95 -25.30 38.87
C ARG A 367 45.58 -26.74 39.23
N PRO A 368 44.53 -27.33 38.63
CA PRO A 368 44.26 -28.75 38.78
C PRO A 368 45.31 -29.59 38.03
N GLU A 369 45.83 -30.63 38.70
CA GLU A 369 46.67 -31.68 38.10
C GLU A 369 45.82 -32.65 37.26
N THR A 370 46.40 -33.22 36.20
CA THR A 370 45.75 -34.25 35.38
C THR A 370 46.22 -35.65 35.78
N PRO A 371 45.33 -36.61 36.11
CA PRO A 371 45.75 -37.99 36.32
C PRO A 371 46.12 -38.66 34.98
N LYS A 372 47.29 -39.31 34.96
CA LYS A 372 47.66 -40.34 33.98
C LYS A 372 47.95 -41.63 34.72
N VAL A 373 47.21 -42.69 34.43
CA VAL A 373 47.61 -44.08 34.68
C VAL A 373 47.17 -44.89 33.45
N THR A 374 48.01 -45.87 33.10
CA THR A 374 47.96 -46.84 31.99
C THR A 374 46.58 -47.20 31.46
#